data_AF-A0A839JV68-F1
#
_entry.id   AF-A0A839JV68-F1
#
_cell.length_a   1.000
_cell.length_b   1.000
_cell.length_c   1.000
_cell.angle_alpha   90.00
_cell.angle_beta   90.00
_cell.angle_gamma   90.00
#
_symmetry.space_group_name_H-M   'P 1'
#
loop_
_entity.id
_entity.type
_entity.pdbx_description
1 polymer ?
#
loop_
_entity_poly.entity_id
_entity_poly.type
_entity_poly.pdbx_seq_one_letter_code
_entity_poly.pdbx_strand_id
1 'polypeptide(L)'
;MNFLIDSVVFLLAAKTLKLPNLKNIYKKSIWKIRGFGFLADIIGAIFLFLSNYIKDRLELPDAFLVGVNYNPRGHRVSMLWTIIALLISGFLIFYFNYRWSLSEANLSDQDKRKLALRLAIFTAPYIFLVSLSRFGR
;
A
#
# COMPACT_ATOMS: atom_id res chain seq x y z
N MET A 1 10.84 4.27 -5.07
CA MET A 1 9.47 4.24 -5.66
C MET A 1 8.52 4.81 -4.62
N ASN A 2 7.71 5.88 -4.80
CA ASN A 2 7.45 6.75 -5.95
C ASN A 2 7.03 8.16 -5.46
N PHE A 3 7.99 9.06 -5.21
CA PHE A 3 7.72 10.44 -4.77
C PHE A 3 6.77 11.19 -5.73
N LEU A 4 6.92 10.96 -7.04
CA LEU A 4 6.05 11.54 -8.07
C LEU A 4 4.62 11.02 -7.99
N ILE A 5 4.42 9.71 -7.76
CA ILE A 5 3.07 9.14 -7.66
C ILE A 5 2.39 9.63 -6.38
N ASP A 6 3.09 9.61 -5.25
CA ASP A 6 2.54 10.12 -3.98
C ASP A 6 2.14 11.60 -4.09
N SER A 7 2.98 12.40 -4.77
CA SER A 7 2.69 13.81 -5.06
C SER A 7 1.46 13.99 -5.94
N VAL A 8 1.39 13.26 -7.07
CA VAL A 8 0.29 13.37 -8.04
C VAL A 8 -1.03 12.90 -7.43
N VAL A 9 -1.02 11.75 -6.74
CA VAL A 9 -2.19 11.18 -6.07
C VAL A 9 -2.71 12.15 -5.01
N PHE A 10 -1.83 12.69 -4.16
CA PHE A 10 -2.24 13.66 -3.15
C PHE A 10 -2.84 14.92 -3.79
N LEU A 11 -2.17 15.49 -4.80
CA LEU A 11 -2.64 16.71 -5.47
C LEU A 11 -3.99 16.50 -6.18
N LEU A 12 -4.20 15.36 -6.84
CA LEU A 12 -5.47 15.01 -7.47
C LEU A 12 -6.57 14.76 -6.44
N ALA A 13 -6.28 13.99 -5.39
CA ALA A 13 -7.23 13.69 -4.32
C ALA A 13 -7.67 14.96 -3.59
N ALA A 14 -6.76 15.90 -3.37
CA ALA A 14 -7.04 17.11 -2.63
C ALA A 14 -7.64 18.23 -3.51
N LYS A 15 -7.31 18.28 -4.81
CA LYS A 15 -8.01 19.13 -5.80
C LYS A 15 -9.48 18.73 -5.97
N THR A 16 -9.76 17.42 -5.99
CA THR A 16 -11.15 16.90 -6.06
C THR A 16 -11.94 17.10 -4.76
N LEU A 17 -11.27 17.26 -3.62
CA LEU A 17 -11.88 17.61 -2.33
C LEU A 17 -12.04 19.13 -2.11
N LYS A 18 -11.59 19.97 -3.05
CA LYS A 18 -11.62 21.45 -2.94
C LYS A 18 -11.03 21.98 -1.63
N LEU A 19 -9.95 21.36 -1.14
CA LEU A 19 -9.38 21.70 0.17
C LEU A 19 -8.74 23.11 0.15
N PRO A 20 -9.08 23.99 1.11
CA PRO A 20 -8.39 25.27 1.25
C PRO A 20 -6.93 25.05 1.68
N ASN A 21 -6.02 25.91 1.21
CA ASN A 21 -4.60 25.89 1.58
C ASN A 21 -3.85 24.57 1.30
N LEU A 22 -4.17 23.93 0.18
CA LEU A 22 -3.59 22.67 -0.30
C LEU A 22 -2.06 22.59 -0.17
N LYS A 23 -1.35 23.64 -0.61
CA LYS A 23 0.13 23.66 -0.60
C LYS A 23 0.71 23.51 0.81
N ASN A 24 0.05 24.11 1.81
CA ASN A 24 0.52 24.06 3.20
C ASN A 24 0.28 22.67 3.81
N ILE A 25 -0.90 22.09 3.55
CA ILE A 25 -1.24 20.73 3.99
C ILE A 25 -0.29 19.73 3.34
N TYR A 26 -0.06 19.86 2.04
CA TYR A 26 0.88 19.02 1.30
C TYR A 26 2.29 19.05 1.90
N LYS A 27 2.86 20.25 2.10
CA LYS A 27 4.24 20.39 2.58
C LYS A 27 4.44 19.80 3.99
N LYS A 28 3.42 19.91 4.85
CA LYS A 28 3.45 19.34 6.21
C LYS A 28 3.24 17.82 6.23
N SER A 29 2.34 17.31 5.39
CA SER A 29 1.95 15.90 5.44
C SER A 29 2.79 14.99 4.54
N ILE A 30 3.40 15.47 3.45
CA ILE A 30 4.05 14.61 2.44
C ILE A 30 5.17 13.73 3.00
N TRP A 31 6.00 14.25 3.90
CA TRP A 31 7.09 13.48 4.52
C TRP A 31 6.54 12.33 5.38
N LYS A 32 5.46 12.59 6.13
CA LYS A 32 4.77 11.57 6.94
C LYS A 32 4.06 10.55 6.04
N ILE A 33 3.33 11.00 5.03
CA ILE A 33 2.63 10.13 4.05
C ILE A 33 3.62 9.14 3.45
N ARG A 34 4.78 9.63 3.00
CA ARG A 34 5.83 8.80 2.41
C ARG A 34 6.44 7.83 3.42
N GLY A 35 6.80 8.31 4.61
CA GLY A 35 7.39 7.47 5.66
C GLY A 35 6.46 6.34 6.10
N PHE A 36 5.18 6.66 6.31
CA PHE A 36 4.17 5.68 6.68
C PHE A 36 3.80 4.74 5.54
N GLY A 37 3.78 5.22 4.28
CA GLY A 37 3.63 4.35 3.11
C GLY A 37 4.72 3.30 3.03
N PHE A 38 5.98 3.73 3.17
CA PHE A 38 7.13 2.82 3.18
C PHE A 38 7.08 1.82 4.35
N LEU A 39 6.66 2.27 5.55
CA LEU A 39 6.49 1.39 6.69
C LEU A 39 5.40 0.32 6.45
N ALA A 40 4.28 0.72 5.85
CA ALA A 40 3.19 -0.19 5.51
C ALA A 40 3.62 -1.23 4.45
N ASP A 41 4.45 -0.83 3.49
CA ASP A 41 5.03 -1.72 2.49
C ASP A 41 6.00 -2.73 3.13
N ILE A 42 6.84 -2.29 4.08
CA ILE A 42 7.72 -3.19 4.85
C ILE A 42 6.89 -4.23 5.60
N ILE A 43 5.81 -3.82 6.27
CA ILE A 43 4.96 -4.75 7.02
C ILE A 43 4.31 -5.78 6.08
N GLY A 44 3.82 -5.33 4.91
CA GLY A 44 3.31 -6.23 3.88
C GLY A 44 4.37 -7.19 3.33
N ALA A 45 5.59 -6.70 3.10
CA ALA A 45 6.71 -7.54 2.66
C ALA A 45 7.10 -8.57 3.73
N ILE A 46 7.16 -8.19 5.01
CA ILE A 46 7.38 -9.13 6.13
C ILE A 46 6.30 -10.21 6.11
N PHE A 47 5.04 -9.85 5.91
CA PHE A 47 3.96 -10.82 5.79
C PHE A 47 4.14 -11.76 4.58
N LEU A 48 4.61 -11.27 3.44
CA LEU A 48 4.99 -12.13 2.31
C LEU A 48 6.14 -13.08 2.67
N PHE A 49 7.15 -12.62 3.40
CA PHE A 49 8.26 -13.46 3.88
C PHE A 49 7.80 -14.59 4.81
N LEU A 50 6.71 -14.38 5.56
CA LEU A 50 6.10 -15.43 6.40
C LEU A 50 5.59 -16.63 5.59
N SER A 51 5.44 -16.50 4.26
CA SER A 51 5.08 -17.62 3.39
C SER A 51 6.05 -18.81 3.50
N ASN A 52 7.33 -18.57 3.79
CA ASN A 52 8.32 -19.65 3.98
C ASN A 52 7.96 -20.52 5.19
N TYR A 53 7.65 -19.89 6.32
CA TYR A 53 7.25 -20.59 7.54
C TYR A 53 5.88 -21.27 7.39
N ILE A 54 4.94 -20.62 6.69
CA ILE A 54 3.59 -21.15 6.47
C ILE A 54 3.61 -22.35 5.52
N LYS A 55 4.47 -22.34 4.51
CA LYS A 55 4.67 -23.48 3.63
C LYS A 55 4.99 -24.73 4.44
N ASP A 56 6.00 -24.65 5.31
CA ASP A 56 6.48 -25.81 6.07
C ASP A 56 5.46 -26.26 7.12
N ARG A 57 4.72 -25.33 7.72
CA ARG A 57 3.69 -25.64 8.73
C ARG A 57 2.43 -26.28 8.16
N LEU A 58 2.04 -25.93 6.93
CA LEU A 58 0.83 -26.41 6.27
C LEU A 58 1.11 -27.43 5.15
N GLU A 59 2.37 -27.89 5.04
CA GLU A 59 2.82 -28.83 4.01
C GLU A 59 2.42 -28.42 2.58
N LEU A 60 2.48 -27.12 2.30
CA LEU A 60 2.10 -26.58 0.99
C LEU A 60 3.13 -26.96 -0.08
N PRO A 61 2.70 -27.17 -1.33
CA PRO A 61 3.61 -27.49 -2.43
C PRO A 61 4.58 -26.34 -2.71
N ASP A 62 5.76 -26.63 -3.26
CA ASP A 62 6.74 -25.60 -3.65
C ASP A 62 6.17 -24.56 -4.63
N ALA A 63 5.17 -24.96 -5.42
CA ALA A 63 4.37 -24.08 -6.28
C ALA A 63 3.76 -22.90 -5.51
N PHE A 64 3.48 -23.04 -4.21
CA PHE A 64 3.04 -21.94 -3.36
C PHE A 64 4.09 -20.84 -3.23
N LEU A 65 5.32 -21.19 -2.85
CA LEU A 65 6.41 -20.22 -2.71
C LEU A 65 6.84 -19.64 -4.05
N VAL A 66 6.91 -20.47 -5.10
CA VAL A 66 7.18 -19.99 -6.47
C VAL A 66 6.09 -18.99 -6.89
N GLY A 67 4.84 -19.28 -6.56
CA GLY A 67 3.73 -18.38 -6.77
C GLY A 67 3.91 -17.05 -6.03
N VAL A 68 4.18 -17.07 -4.72
CA VAL A 68 4.33 -15.85 -3.91
C VAL A 68 5.48 -14.97 -4.42
N ASN A 69 6.61 -15.56 -4.81
CA ASN A 69 7.82 -14.81 -5.18
C ASN A 69 7.85 -14.35 -6.66
N TYR A 70 7.32 -15.14 -7.59
CA TYR A 70 7.52 -14.90 -9.03
C TYR A 70 6.21 -14.73 -9.80
N ASN A 71 5.17 -15.48 -9.47
CA ASN A 71 3.90 -15.45 -10.17
C ASN A 71 2.70 -15.70 -9.25
N PRO A 72 2.22 -14.66 -8.53
CA PRO A 72 1.13 -14.81 -7.59
C PRO A 72 -0.13 -15.38 -8.24
N ARG A 73 -0.35 -15.08 -9.53
CA ARG A 73 -1.52 -15.54 -10.30
C ARG A 73 -1.42 -16.98 -10.77
N GLY A 74 -0.23 -17.57 -10.76
CA GLY A 74 0.01 -18.95 -11.19
C GLY A 74 -0.54 -20.00 -10.21
N HIS A 75 -0.81 -19.61 -8.96
CA HIS A 75 -1.28 -20.51 -7.92
C HIS A 75 -2.31 -19.83 -7.02
N ARG A 76 -3.49 -20.44 -6.85
CA ARG A 76 -4.63 -19.84 -6.15
C ARG A 76 -4.30 -19.43 -4.70
N VAL A 77 -3.62 -20.29 -3.96
CA VAL A 77 -3.26 -20.02 -2.55
C VAL A 77 -2.22 -18.90 -2.46
N SER A 78 -1.28 -18.85 -3.40
CA SER A 78 -0.28 -17.78 -3.46
C SER A 78 -0.93 -16.45 -3.77
N MET A 79 -1.86 -16.43 -4.72
CA MET A 79 -2.65 -15.23 -5.05
C MET A 79 -3.39 -14.69 -3.83
N LEU A 80 -4.07 -15.57 -3.08
CA LEU A 80 -4.77 -15.18 -1.85
C LEU A 80 -3.81 -14.63 -0.80
N TRP A 81 -2.67 -15.28 -0.57
CA TRP A 81 -1.64 -14.81 0.36
C TRP A 81 -1.13 -13.41 0.00
N THR A 82 -0.84 -13.20 -1.29
CA THR A 82 -0.37 -11.91 -1.80
C THR A 82 -1.45 -10.83 -1.73
N ILE A 83 -2.72 -11.17 -1.97
CA ILE A 83 -3.85 -10.24 -1.79
C ILE A 83 -3.97 -9.83 -0.31
N ILE A 84 -3.82 -10.77 0.62
CA ILE A 84 -3.83 -10.44 2.06
C ILE A 84 -2.70 -9.47 2.40
N ALA A 85 -1.49 -9.70 1.90
CA ALA A 85 -0.37 -8.76 2.08
C ALA A 85 -0.68 -7.36 1.55
N LEU A 86 -1.24 -7.27 0.34
CA LEU A 86 -1.66 -6.00 -0.27
C LEU A 86 -2.71 -5.30 0.59
N LEU A 87 -3.70 -6.02 1.10
CA LEU A 87 -4.77 -5.48 1.93
C LEU A 87 -4.22 -4.99 3.28
N ILE A 88 -3.28 -5.71 3.88
CA ILE A 88 -2.58 -5.29 5.11
C ILE A 88 -1.86 -3.97 4.87
N SER A 89 -1.04 -3.86 3.82
CA SER A 89 -0.36 -2.62 3.48
C SER A 89 -1.35 -1.49 3.20
N GLY A 90 -2.38 -1.72 2.38
CA GLY A 90 -3.41 -0.73 2.09
C GLY A 90 -4.15 -0.22 3.35
N PHE A 91 -4.51 -1.13 4.25
CA PHE A 91 -5.14 -0.77 5.53
C PHE A 91 -4.20 0.07 6.41
N LEU A 92 -2.93 -0.30 6.51
CA LEU A 92 -1.93 0.45 7.28
C LEU A 92 -1.70 1.84 6.68
N ILE A 93 -1.60 1.96 5.35
CA ILE A 93 -1.52 3.25 4.67
C ILE A 93 -2.73 4.12 5.04
N PHE A 94 -3.94 3.57 4.99
CA PHE A 94 -5.14 4.30 5.40
C PHE A 94 -5.04 4.75 6.86
N TYR A 95 -4.76 3.81 7.76
CA TYR A 95 -4.74 4.05 9.20
C TYR A 95 -3.69 5.09 9.59
N PHE A 96 -2.48 4.96 9.08
CA PHE A 96 -1.37 5.87 9.36
C PHE A 96 -1.64 7.28 8.82
N ASN A 97 -2.19 7.37 7.61
CA ASN A 97 -2.49 8.67 7.02
C ASN A 97 -3.65 9.38 7.71
N TYR A 98 -4.72 8.64 8.04
CA TYR A 98 -5.86 9.18 8.77
C TYR A 98 -5.47 9.63 10.19
N ARG A 99 -4.71 8.81 10.91
CA ARG A 99 -4.39 9.04 12.33
C ARG A 99 -3.24 10.01 12.57
N TRP A 100 -2.20 10.00 11.72
CA TRP A 100 -0.96 10.75 11.97
C TRP A 100 -0.59 11.72 10.86
N SER A 101 -0.62 11.32 9.58
CA SER A 101 -0.18 12.22 8.50
C SER A 101 -1.10 13.43 8.33
N LEU A 102 -2.41 13.23 8.50
CA LEU A 102 -3.44 14.26 8.32
C LEU A 102 -3.93 14.85 9.65
N SER A 103 -3.39 14.43 10.80
CA SER A 103 -3.84 14.95 12.10
C SER A 103 -3.57 16.44 12.26
N GLU A 104 -2.41 16.90 11.79
CA GLU A 104 -1.96 18.31 11.81
C GLU A 104 -2.57 19.17 10.69
N ALA A 105 -3.32 18.56 9.77
CA ALA A 105 -4.07 19.29 8.79
C ALA A 105 -5.39 19.77 9.41
N ASN A 106 -5.68 21.07 9.31
CA ASN A 106 -6.98 21.67 9.65
C ASN A 106 -8.05 21.23 8.64
N LEU A 107 -8.35 19.93 8.66
CA LEU A 107 -9.33 19.26 7.81
C LEU A 107 -10.46 18.73 8.67
N SER A 108 -11.66 18.69 8.11
CA SER A 108 -12.79 17.98 8.71
C SER A 108 -12.47 16.49 8.79
N ASP A 109 -13.06 15.77 9.75
CA ASP A 109 -12.86 14.33 9.89
C ASP A 109 -13.30 13.57 8.62
N GLN A 110 -14.37 14.03 7.98
CA GLN A 110 -14.86 13.47 6.71
C GLN A 110 -13.82 13.61 5.58
N ASP A 111 -13.18 14.77 5.47
CA ASP A 111 -12.15 15.02 4.44
C ASP A 111 -10.87 14.24 4.72
N LYS A 112 -10.47 14.12 6.00
CA LYS A 112 -9.34 13.27 6.41
C LYS A 112 -9.56 11.82 5.99
N ARG A 113 -10.76 11.28 6.28
CA ARG A 113 -11.11 9.90 5.91
C ARG A 113 -11.11 9.69 4.40
N LYS A 114 -11.74 10.60 3.63
CA LYS A 114 -11.77 10.51 2.15
C LYS A 114 -10.37 10.60 1.55
N LEU A 115 -9.54 11.50 2.05
CA LEU A 115 -8.17 11.67 1.57
C LEU A 115 -7.30 10.46 1.91
N ALA A 116 -7.37 9.97 3.14
CA ALA A 116 -6.64 8.76 3.56
C ALA A 116 -7.05 7.52 2.75
N LEU A 117 -8.34 7.34 2.46
CA LEU A 117 -8.83 6.24 1.62
C LEU A 117 -8.28 6.31 0.19
N ARG A 118 -8.26 7.52 -0.39
CA ARG A 118 -7.70 7.72 -1.74
C ARG A 118 -6.21 7.42 -1.77
N LEU A 119 -5.46 7.89 -0.77
CA LEU A 119 -4.05 7.56 -0.64
C LEU A 119 -3.87 6.04 -0.55
N ALA A 120 -4.57 5.37 0.36
CA ALA A 120 -4.50 3.91 0.52
C ALA A 120 -4.80 3.14 -0.77
N ILE A 121 -5.81 3.55 -1.53
CA ILE A 121 -6.12 2.92 -2.83
C ILE A 121 -4.98 3.18 -3.80
N PHE A 122 -4.63 4.43 -4.07
CA PHE A 122 -3.69 4.73 -5.17
C PHE A 122 -2.22 4.42 -4.85
N THR A 123 -1.83 4.33 -3.58
CA THR A 123 -0.45 4.09 -3.17
C THR A 123 -0.22 2.71 -2.56
N ALA A 124 -1.24 1.83 -2.52
CA ALA A 124 -1.04 0.45 -2.11
C ALA A 124 0.03 -0.22 -3.00
N PRO A 125 0.82 -1.17 -2.46
CA PRO A 125 1.89 -1.82 -3.19
C PRO A 125 1.34 -2.88 -4.17
N TYR A 126 0.62 -2.45 -5.20
CA TYR A 126 0.07 -3.33 -6.25
C TYR A 126 1.14 -4.13 -6.97
N ILE A 127 2.40 -3.71 -6.87
CA ILE A 127 3.55 -4.47 -7.35
C ILE A 127 3.63 -5.86 -6.73
N PHE A 128 3.10 -6.08 -5.52
CA PHE A 128 2.98 -7.41 -4.92
C PHE A 128 2.21 -8.37 -5.82
N LEU A 129 1.21 -7.89 -6.57
CA LEU A 129 0.40 -8.72 -7.49
C LEU A 129 0.99 -8.84 -8.91
N VAL A 130 2.08 -8.15 -9.20
CA VAL A 130 2.73 -8.18 -10.51
C VAL A 130 3.60 -9.42 -10.60
N SER A 131 3.36 -10.24 -11.63
CA SER A 131 4.24 -11.37 -11.90
C SER A 131 5.49 -10.92 -12.66
N LEU A 132 6.65 -11.35 -12.17
CA LEU A 132 7.95 -11.17 -12.83
C LEU A 132 8.05 -11.96 -14.15
N SER A 133 7.20 -12.97 -14.37
CA SER A 133 7.14 -13.73 -15.64
C SER A 133 6.76 -12.89 -16.86
N ARG A 134 6.23 -11.68 -16.67
CA ARG A 134 5.89 -10.75 -17.77
C ARG A 134 7.08 -9.95 -18.30
N PHE A 135 8.23 -9.97 -17.62
CA PHE A 135 9.44 -9.23 -18.00
C PHE A 135 10.50 -10.11 -18.69
N GLY A 136 10.28 -11.42 -18.77
CA GLY A 136 11.09 -12.35 -19.56
C GLY A 136 10.34 -12.80 -20.82
N ARG A 137 10.32 -11.95 -21.84
CA ARG A 137 10.11 -12.35 -23.25
C ARG A 137 11.22 -11.76 -24.08
#